data_AF-A0A382WIT9-F1
#
_entry.id   AF-A0A382WIT9-F1
#
_cell.length_a   1.000
_cell.length_b   1.000
_cell.length_c   1.000
_cell.angle_alpha   90.00
_cell.angle_beta   90.00
_cell.angle_gamma   90.00
#
_symmetry.space_group_name_H-M   'P 1'
#
loop_
_entity.id
_entity.type
_entity.pdbx_description
1 polymer ?
#
loop_
_entity_poly.entity_id
_entity_poly.type
_entity_poly.pdbx_seq_one_letter_code
_entity_poly.pdbx_strand_id
1 'polypeptide(L)'
;MTKSDYEKLLKRIEKNLVKNSKVTDSRFELPPVDVMWEGQKTYLRNFLEYSKIMRRDPAKLLQYLSKEFAVPAERVGDSAMFIGKRDPDDFTRLLK
;
A
#
# COMPACT_ATOMS: atom_id res chain seq x y z
N MET A 1 19.28 -12.95 36.52
CA MET A 1 17.91 -12.40 36.44
C MET A 1 16.97 -13.48 36.93
N THR A 2 16.29 -13.28 38.06
CA THR A 2 15.44 -14.34 38.65
C THR A 2 14.16 -14.50 37.83
N LYS A 3 13.64 -15.73 37.70
CA LYS A 3 12.44 -16.02 36.90
C LYS A 3 11.23 -15.17 37.33
N SER A 4 11.15 -14.85 38.62
CA SER A 4 10.12 -13.97 39.20
C SER A 4 10.22 -12.51 38.74
N ASP A 5 11.41 -11.99 38.45
CA ASP A 5 11.57 -10.61 37.99
C ASP A 5 11.16 -10.46 36.53
N TYR A 6 11.45 -11.48 35.71
CA TYR A 6 11.01 -11.55 34.32
C TYR A 6 9.48 -11.53 34.22
N GLU A 7 8.78 -12.34 35.02
CA GLU A 7 7.32 -12.41 35.01
C GLU A 7 6.66 -11.09 35.45
N LYS A 8 7.27 -10.38 36.41
CA LYS A 8 6.79 -9.05 36.83
C LYS A 8 6.94 -8.02 35.72
N LEU A 9 8.06 -8.02 35.01
CA LEU A 9 8.31 -7.13 33.86
C LEU A 9 7.36 -7.46 32.70
N LEU A 10 7.13 -8.74 32.41
CA LEU A 10 6.20 -9.19 31.38
C LEU A 10 4.78 -8.72 31.67
N LYS A 11 4.25 -8.98 32.89
CA LYS A 11 2.91 -8.52 33.29
C LYS A 11 2.76 -7.00 33.24
N ARG A 12 3.83 -6.25 33.52
CA ARG A 12 3.83 -4.78 33.38
C ARG A 12 3.71 -4.36 31.93
N ILE A 13 4.44 -5.00 31.01
CA ILE A 13 4.38 -4.72 29.58
C ILE A 13 3.01 -5.12 29.03
N GLU A 14 2.51 -6.31 29.34
CA GLU A 14 1.17 -6.78 28.92
C GLU A 14 0.04 -5.87 29.39
N LYS A 15 0.14 -5.30 30.61
CA LYS A 15 -0.86 -4.36 31.14
C LYS A 15 -0.80 -3.00 30.46
N ASN A 16 0.37 -2.55 30.01
CA ASN A 16 0.56 -1.29 29.30
C ASN A 16 0.38 -1.42 27.78
N LEU A 17 0.50 -2.65 27.25
CA LEU A 17 0.11 -2.93 25.88
C LEU A 17 -1.41 -2.75 25.81
N VAL A 18 -1.82 -1.68 25.14
CA VAL A 18 -3.22 -1.39 24.87
C VAL A 18 -3.84 -2.63 24.22
N LYS A 19 -4.81 -3.28 24.88
CA LYS A 19 -5.60 -4.43 24.38
C LYS A 19 -6.28 -4.20 23.01
N ASN A 20 -6.17 -2.99 22.47
CA ASN A 20 -6.65 -2.59 21.16
C ASN A 20 -5.60 -2.72 20.05
N SER A 21 -4.44 -3.34 20.30
CA SER A 21 -3.81 -4.10 19.22
C SER A 21 -4.63 -5.37 18.99
N LYS A 22 -5.90 -5.19 18.58
CA LYS A 22 -6.39 -6.02 17.49
C LYS A 22 -5.38 -5.75 16.39
N VAL A 23 -4.33 -6.57 16.34
CA VAL A 23 -3.79 -7.02 15.09
C VAL A 23 -5.02 -7.62 14.43
N THR A 24 -5.81 -6.77 13.79
CA THR A 24 -6.83 -7.20 12.88
C THR A 24 -5.98 -7.86 11.82
N ASP A 25 -5.80 -9.15 11.96
CA ASP A 25 -5.29 -10.05 10.94
C ASP A 25 -6.34 -10.15 9.81
N SER A 26 -7.03 -9.04 9.54
CA SER A 26 -7.59 -8.75 8.23
C SER A 26 -6.37 -8.68 7.34
N ARG A 27 -6.10 -9.80 6.69
CA ARG A 27 -5.16 -9.90 5.58
C ARG A 27 -5.30 -8.63 4.76
N PHE A 28 -4.16 -8.05 4.41
CA PHE A 28 -4.10 -6.85 3.60
C PHE A 28 -4.69 -7.17 2.22
N GLU A 29 -6.01 -7.03 2.07
CA GLU A 29 -6.75 -7.32 0.84
C GLU A 29 -6.68 -6.07 -0.04
N LEU A 30 -5.76 -6.12 -1.02
CA LEU A 30 -5.67 -5.11 -2.07
C LEU A 30 -6.94 -5.19 -2.95
N PRO A 31 -7.58 -4.05 -3.27
CA PRO A 31 -8.70 -4.04 -4.19
C PRO A 31 -8.24 -4.48 -5.60
N PRO A 32 -9.15 -4.93 -6.47
CA PRO A 32 -8.82 -5.22 -7.86
C PRO A 32 -8.32 -3.95 -8.57
N VAL A 33 -7.27 -4.06 -9.39
CA VAL A 33 -6.69 -2.92 -10.13
C VAL A 33 -7.68 -2.46 -11.20
N ASP A 34 -8.06 -1.18 -11.18
CA ASP A 34 -8.93 -0.57 -12.21
C ASP A 34 -8.09 0.27 -13.16
N VAL A 35 -7.85 -0.26 -14.35
CA VAL A 35 -7.04 0.35 -15.41
C VAL A 35 -7.91 0.69 -16.61
N MET A 36 -7.78 1.91 -17.10
CA MET A 36 -8.43 2.41 -18.30
C MET A 36 -7.39 2.87 -19.32
N TRP A 37 -7.56 2.50 -20.58
CA TRP A 37 -6.68 2.96 -21.66
C TRP A 37 -7.36 4.05 -22.48
N GLU A 38 -6.69 5.18 -22.61
CA GLU A 38 -7.06 6.22 -23.58
C GLU A 38 -5.94 6.35 -24.60
N GLY A 39 -6.11 5.70 -25.76
CA GLY A 39 -5.12 5.70 -26.84
C GLY A 39 -3.80 5.05 -26.42
N GLN A 40 -2.77 5.87 -26.21
CA GLN A 40 -1.43 5.48 -25.74
C GLN A 40 -1.18 5.89 -24.29
N LYS A 41 -2.22 6.19 -23.51
CA LYS A 41 -2.12 6.53 -22.08
C LYS A 41 -2.86 5.48 -21.27
N THR A 42 -2.30 5.14 -20.11
CA THR A 42 -2.90 4.23 -19.15
C THR A 42 -3.29 5.01 -17.89
N TYR A 43 -4.54 4.93 -17.49
CA TYR A 43 -5.09 5.56 -16.31
C TYR A 43 -5.39 4.52 -15.23
N LEU A 44 -4.78 4.65 -14.07
CA LEU A 44 -5.08 3.85 -12.88
C LEU A 44 -6.09 4.62 -12.03
N ARG A 45 -7.35 4.18 -12.05
CA ARG A 45 -8.47 4.92 -11.45
C ARG A 45 -8.46 4.88 -9.93
N ASN A 46 -8.11 3.73 -9.35
CA ASN A 46 -8.09 3.45 -7.92
C ASN A 46 -6.73 3.71 -7.23
N PHE A 47 -5.90 4.58 -7.82
CA PHE A 47 -4.58 4.91 -7.29
C PHE A 47 -4.60 5.45 -5.85
N LEU A 48 -5.54 6.36 -5.54
CA LEU A 48 -5.64 6.93 -4.20
C LEU A 48 -6.04 5.86 -3.16
N GLU A 49 -6.86 4.89 -3.54
CA GLU A 49 -7.27 3.79 -2.65
C GLU A 49 -6.08 2.91 -2.27
N TYR A 50 -5.21 2.57 -3.24
CA TYR A 50 -3.96 1.85 -2.98
C TYR A 50 -3.06 2.60 -1.98
N SER A 51 -2.88 3.91 -2.16
CA SER A 51 -2.05 4.70 -1.25
C SER A 51 -2.60 4.72 0.19
N LYS A 52 -3.94 4.79 0.34
CA LYS A 52 -4.63 4.77 1.64
C LYS A 52 -4.50 3.43 2.33
N ILE A 53 -4.71 2.33 1.59
CA ILE A 53 -4.62 0.97 2.14
C ILE A 53 -3.18 0.70 2.57
N MET A 54 -2.18 1.01 1.71
CA MET A 54 -0.76 0.85 2.04
C MET A 54 -0.24 1.82 3.12
N ARG A 55 -1.07 2.79 3.56
CA ARG A 55 -0.69 3.88 4.47
C ARG A 55 0.57 4.61 4.01
N ARG A 56 0.68 4.83 2.70
CA ARG A 56 1.83 5.51 2.08
C ARG A 56 1.40 6.81 1.42
N ASP A 57 2.35 7.74 1.37
CA ASP A 57 2.16 8.98 0.63
C ASP A 57 1.95 8.68 -0.87
N PRO A 58 0.91 9.24 -1.52
CA PRO A 58 0.63 8.99 -2.92
C PRO A 58 1.77 9.42 -3.86
N ALA A 59 2.47 10.51 -3.58
CA ALA A 59 3.55 10.97 -4.46
C ALA A 59 4.73 10.00 -4.46
N LYS A 60 5.05 9.41 -3.30
CA LYS A 60 6.08 8.35 -3.20
C LYS A 60 5.68 7.08 -3.95
N LEU A 61 4.40 6.69 -3.88
CA LEU A 61 3.89 5.53 -4.61
C LEU A 61 3.92 5.77 -6.12
N LEU A 62 3.59 6.99 -6.56
CA LEU A 62 3.71 7.39 -7.97
C LEU A 62 5.15 7.34 -8.46
N GLN A 63 6.09 7.85 -7.66
CA GLN A 63 7.52 7.83 -7.97
C GLN A 63 8.04 6.39 -8.10
N TYR A 64 7.60 5.48 -7.21
CA TYR A 64 7.94 4.07 -7.29
C TYR A 64 7.44 3.45 -8.60
N LEU A 65 6.16 3.61 -8.93
CA LEU A 65 5.58 3.07 -10.17
C LEU A 65 6.24 3.67 -11.41
N SER A 66 6.52 4.98 -11.42
CA SER A 66 7.25 5.63 -12.51
C SER A 66 8.64 5.03 -12.73
N LYS A 67 9.34 4.71 -11.63
CA LYS A 67 10.66 4.06 -11.66
C LYS A 67 10.58 2.62 -12.17
N GLU A 68 9.63 1.83 -11.68
CA GLU A 68 9.47 0.42 -12.09
C GLU A 68 9.03 0.29 -13.56
N PHE A 69 8.14 1.19 -14.02
CA PHE A 69 7.68 1.19 -15.41
C PHE A 69 8.60 1.91 -16.38
N ALA A 70 9.65 2.59 -15.90
CA ALA A 70 10.53 3.47 -16.69
C ALA A 70 9.73 4.46 -17.55
N VAL A 71 8.62 4.98 -17.00
CA VAL A 71 7.64 5.80 -17.71
C VAL A 71 7.31 7.03 -16.88
N PRO A 72 7.17 8.21 -17.51
CA PRO A 72 6.66 9.38 -16.82
C PRO A 72 5.21 9.13 -16.36
N ALA A 73 4.97 9.40 -15.08
CA ALA A 73 3.67 9.25 -14.46
C ALA A 73 3.23 10.58 -13.84
N GLU A 74 1.96 10.92 -14.02
CA GLU A 74 1.38 12.16 -13.50
C GLU A 74 0.14 11.84 -12.68
N ARG A 75 -0.07 12.58 -11.59
CA ARG A 75 -1.29 12.45 -10.79
C ARG A 75 -2.38 13.32 -11.40
N VAL A 76 -3.50 12.71 -11.75
CA VAL A 76 -4.70 13.41 -12.25
C VAL A 76 -5.83 13.21 -11.24
N GLY A 77 -5.99 14.15 -10.31
CA GLY A 77 -7.00 14.07 -9.25
C GLY A 77 -6.76 12.88 -8.31
N ASP A 78 -7.66 11.90 -8.35
CA ASP A 78 -7.57 10.65 -7.57
C ASP A 78 -6.95 9.48 -8.33
N SER A 79 -6.69 9.67 -9.63
CA SER A 79 -6.12 8.69 -10.54
C SER A 79 -4.67 9.00 -10.89
N ALA A 80 -3.93 8.00 -11.36
CA ALA A 80 -2.58 8.18 -11.90
C ALA A 80 -2.57 7.89 -13.40
N MET A 81 -1.96 8.79 -14.19
CA MET A 81 -1.78 8.67 -15.62
C MET A 81 -0.34 8.22 -15.92
N PHE A 82 -0.20 7.22 -16.77
CA PHE A 82 1.07 6.70 -17.27
C PHE A 82 1.11 6.81 -18.80
N ILE A 83 2.28 7.10 -19.36
CA ILE A 83 2.48 7.10 -20.82
C ILE A 83 2.79 5.68 -21.32
N GLY A 84 2.05 5.22 -22.32
CA GLY A 84 2.10 3.87 -22.88
C GLY A 84 0.89 3.04 -22.48
N LYS A 85 0.74 1.88 -23.14
CA LYS A 85 -0.26 0.86 -22.77
C LYS A 85 0.36 -0.09 -21.74
N ARG A 86 -0.33 -0.29 -20.61
CA ARG A 86 0.08 -1.20 -19.54
C ARG A 86 -1.09 -2.08 -19.12
N ASP A 87 -0.82 -3.36 -18.95
CA ASP A 87 -1.83 -4.32 -18.55
C ASP A 87 -2.09 -4.26 -17.03
N PRO A 88 -3.32 -4.52 -16.57
CA PRO A 88 -3.63 -4.57 -15.13
C PRO A 88 -2.76 -5.57 -14.35
N ASP A 89 -2.31 -6.63 -15.02
CA ASP A 89 -1.46 -7.67 -14.44
C ASP A 89 -0.08 -7.12 -14.05
N ASP A 90 0.46 -6.15 -14.80
CA ASP A 90 1.73 -5.52 -14.48
C ASP A 90 1.66 -4.75 -13.15
N PHE A 91 0.56 -4.03 -12.92
CA PHE A 91 0.31 -3.33 -11.65
C PHE A 91 0.11 -4.30 -10.50
N THR A 92 -0.62 -5.39 -10.75
CA THR A 92 -0.86 -6.43 -9.75
C THR A 92 0.46 -7.07 -9.30
N ARG A 93 1.39 -7.31 -10.23
CA ARG A 93 2.72 -7.87 -9.93
C ARG A 93 3.58 -6.96 -9.06
N LEU A 94 3.48 -5.64 -9.22
CA LEU A 94 4.28 -4.68 -8.45
C LEU A 94 3.69 -4.34 -7.08
N LEU A 95 2.38 -4.50 -6.93
CA LEU A 95 1.65 -4.13 -5.70
C LEU A 95 1.37 -5.31 -4.77
N LYS A 96 1.52 -6.55 -5.25
CA LYS A 96 1.34 -7.80 -4.48
C LYS A 96 2.68 -8.34 -3.97
#